data_AF-F5RD61-F1
#
_entry.id   AF-F5RD61-F1
#
_cell.length_a   1.000
_cell.length_b   1.000
_cell.length_c   1.000
_cell.angle_alpha   90.00
_cell.angle_beta   90.00
_cell.angle_gamma   90.00
#
_symmetry.space_group_name_H-M   'P 1'
#
loop_
_entity.id
_entity.type
_entity.pdbx_description
1 polymer ?
#
loop_
_entity_poly.entity_id
_entity_poly.type
_entity_poly.pdbx_seq_one_letter_code
_entity_poly.pdbx_strand_id
1 'polypeptide(L)'
;MKIRLLLSCACLSWLSVAAAGIPADGRHCGLTRPPADAGAYVTPGGFLLVWPRNAGFARDYSGCRTLWVMQSADDTPLLMRLYFPGGRLEAVQGFDGRGGQSARTCVRPFDAPGCGGIEGNPLTAPDLPTWPRLCTEQPEHPACRRDPE
;
A
#
# COMPACT_ATOMS: atom_id res chain seq x y z
N MET A 1 16.69 36.79 51.40
CA MET A 1 17.43 36.10 50.30
C MET A 1 17.08 34.62 50.27
N LYS A 2 16.40 34.16 49.21
CA LYS A 2 16.70 32.94 48.42
C LYS A 2 15.48 32.55 47.58
N ILE A 3 15.51 33.00 46.34
CA ILE A 3 14.61 32.63 45.25
C ILE A 3 14.96 31.19 44.83
N ARG A 4 13.96 30.33 44.72
CA ARG A 4 14.06 29.06 43.99
C ARG A 4 13.05 29.09 42.85
N LEU A 5 13.51 29.55 41.70
CA LEU A 5 12.88 29.39 40.40
C LEU A 5 13.01 27.91 40.02
N LEU A 6 11.90 27.20 39.84
CA LEU A 6 11.88 25.91 39.14
C LEU A 6 11.23 26.14 37.78
N LEU A 7 12.08 26.12 36.76
CA LEU A 7 11.71 26.04 35.35
C LEU A 7 10.89 24.76 35.12
N SER A 8 9.63 24.91 34.71
CA SER A 8 8.85 23.80 34.14
C SER A 8 8.90 23.86 32.62
N CYS A 9 9.72 22.94 32.08
CA CYS A 9 9.58 22.16 30.84
C CYS A 9 8.53 22.70 29.84
N ALA A 10 8.94 23.51 28.86
CA ALA A 10 9.39 23.08 27.53
C ALA A 10 8.27 22.50 26.65
N CYS A 11 7.76 23.37 25.77
CA CYS A 11 7.30 23.13 24.41
C CYS A 11 6.44 21.88 24.13
N LEU A 12 5.12 22.08 24.16
CA LEU A 12 4.17 21.36 23.30
C LEU A 12 4.46 21.68 21.84
N SER A 13 5.51 21.07 21.28
CA SER A 13 5.72 21.04 19.84
C SER A 13 4.73 20.04 19.26
N TRP A 14 3.52 20.51 18.95
CA TRP A 14 2.67 19.85 17.98
C TRP A 14 3.43 19.90 16.65
N LEU A 15 4.24 18.89 16.40
CA LEU A 15 4.78 18.61 15.08
C LEU A 15 3.57 18.39 14.18
N SER A 16 3.19 19.43 13.44
CA SER A 16 2.46 19.27 12.20
C SER A 16 3.27 18.30 11.36
N VAL A 17 2.88 17.03 11.40
CA VAL A 17 3.37 16.02 10.46
C VAL A 17 2.93 16.54 9.11
N ALA A 18 3.86 17.21 8.41
CA ALA A 18 3.70 17.48 7.00
C ALA A 18 3.25 16.18 6.34
N ALA A 19 2.29 16.27 5.43
CA ALA A 19 1.76 15.15 4.65
C ALA A 19 2.91 14.57 3.81
N ALA A 20 3.78 13.81 4.45
CA ALA A 20 4.92 13.18 3.85
C ALA A 20 4.36 12.15 2.88
N GLY A 21 4.81 12.21 1.63
CA GLY A 21 4.53 11.18 0.65
C GLY A 21 5.03 9.81 1.13
N ILE A 22 5.07 8.85 0.22
CA ILE A 22 5.50 7.50 0.58
C ILE A 22 6.99 7.51 0.96
N PRO A 23 7.39 7.08 2.18
CA PRO A 23 8.80 7.02 2.56
C PRO A 23 9.49 5.91 1.78
N ALA A 24 10.59 6.23 1.08
CA ALA A 24 11.29 5.29 0.22
C ALA A 24 11.93 4.12 1.01
N ASP A 25 12.36 4.39 2.24
CA ASP A 25 12.97 3.45 3.19
C ASP A 25 11.94 2.79 4.12
N GLY A 26 10.65 3.11 3.96
CA GLY A 26 9.57 2.47 4.71
C GLY A 26 9.48 0.97 4.42
N ARG A 27 8.94 0.22 5.39
CA ARG A 27 8.75 -1.23 5.26
C ARG A 27 8.00 -1.55 3.95
N HIS A 28 8.64 -2.34 3.08
CA HIS A 28 8.14 -2.75 1.76
C HIS A 28 7.88 -1.60 0.75
N CYS A 29 8.29 -0.37 1.03
CA CYS A 29 8.01 0.79 0.17
C CYS A 29 8.97 0.91 -1.03
N GLY A 30 10.11 0.23 -1.00
CA GLY A 30 11.07 0.20 -2.11
C GLY A 30 10.85 -0.92 -3.15
N LEU A 31 9.79 -1.72 -3.03
CA LEU A 31 9.61 -2.90 -3.89
C LEU A 31 9.27 -2.52 -5.33
N THR A 32 10.13 -2.90 -6.27
CA THR A 32 9.91 -2.69 -7.72
C THR A 32 9.35 -3.92 -8.41
N ARG A 33 9.60 -5.12 -7.87
CA ARG A 33 9.06 -6.40 -8.35
C ARG A 33 8.25 -7.09 -7.26
N PRO A 34 7.22 -7.88 -7.64
CA PRO A 34 6.45 -8.65 -6.68
C PRO A 34 7.31 -9.76 -6.05
N PRO A 35 7.26 -9.94 -4.72
CA PRO A 35 7.77 -11.14 -4.07
C PRO A 35 7.12 -12.42 -4.60
N ALA A 36 7.78 -13.57 -4.41
CA ALA A 36 7.30 -14.86 -4.88
C ALA A 36 5.96 -15.27 -4.24
N ASP A 37 5.73 -14.82 -3.01
CA ASP A 37 4.54 -15.07 -2.19
C ASP A 37 3.49 -13.95 -2.23
N ALA A 38 3.59 -13.05 -3.23
CA ALA A 38 2.52 -12.09 -3.54
C ALA A 38 1.16 -12.79 -3.68
N GLY A 39 0.09 -12.09 -3.35
CA GLY A 39 -1.28 -12.56 -3.56
C GLY A 39 -1.75 -12.27 -4.98
N ALA A 40 -2.71 -13.04 -5.47
CA ALA A 40 -3.41 -12.81 -6.72
C ALA A 40 -4.77 -12.16 -6.43
N TYR A 41 -4.97 -10.95 -6.95
CA TYR A 41 -6.25 -10.27 -6.97
C TYR A 41 -6.85 -10.38 -8.37
N VAL A 42 -8.07 -10.90 -8.48
CA VAL A 42 -8.77 -11.08 -9.77
C VAL A 42 -9.40 -9.76 -10.20
N THR A 43 -9.20 -9.39 -11.46
CA THR A 43 -9.86 -8.27 -12.12
C THR A 43 -10.57 -8.77 -13.39
N PRO A 44 -11.53 -8.01 -13.96
CA PRO A 44 -12.11 -8.34 -15.25
C PRO A 44 -11.08 -8.46 -16.40
N GLY A 45 -9.91 -7.83 -16.27
CA GLY A 45 -8.86 -7.81 -17.29
C GLY A 45 -7.68 -8.76 -17.04
N GLY A 46 -7.76 -9.63 -16.03
CA GLY A 46 -6.65 -10.50 -15.61
C GLY A 46 -6.34 -10.37 -14.12
N PHE A 47 -5.09 -10.54 -13.73
CA PHE A 47 -4.68 -10.53 -12.33
C PHE A 47 -3.85 -9.29 -11.97
N LEU A 48 -3.99 -8.84 -10.74
CA LEU A 48 -2.99 -8.04 -10.06
C LEU A 48 -2.24 -8.91 -9.06
N LEU A 49 -0.95 -8.65 -8.90
CA LEU A 49 -0.17 -9.18 -7.79
C LEU A 49 -0.17 -8.17 -6.65
N VAL A 50 -0.35 -8.63 -5.42
CA VAL A 50 -0.51 -7.78 -4.23
C VAL A 50 0.47 -8.21 -3.14
N TRP A 51 1.20 -7.27 -2.55
CA TRP A 51 2.07 -7.55 -1.40
C TRP A 51 2.11 -6.39 -0.39
N PRO A 52 2.01 -6.64 0.93
CA PRO A 52 1.72 -7.93 1.53
C PRO A 52 0.24 -8.32 1.34
N ARG A 53 0.03 -9.63 1.40
CA ARG A 53 -1.25 -10.33 1.51
C ARG A 53 -1.99 -9.98 2.80
N ASN A 54 -3.28 -10.28 2.89
CA ASN A 54 -4.10 -9.98 4.08
C ASN A 54 -3.54 -10.71 5.33
N ALA A 55 -3.09 -11.96 5.21
CA ALA A 55 -2.42 -12.66 6.31
C ALA A 55 -1.14 -11.96 6.82
N GLY A 56 -0.46 -11.18 5.96
CA GLY A 56 0.73 -10.38 6.32
C GLY A 56 0.43 -8.91 6.64
N PHE A 57 -0.83 -8.50 6.55
CA PHE A 57 -1.30 -7.13 6.78
C PHE A 57 -2.15 -7.08 8.06
N ALA A 58 -1.47 -6.89 9.20
CA ALA A 58 -2.14 -6.71 10.48
C ALA A 58 -2.93 -5.39 10.53
N ARG A 59 -3.89 -5.27 11.46
CA ARG A 59 -4.71 -4.04 11.62
C ARG A 59 -3.89 -2.80 11.93
N ASP A 60 -2.71 -2.94 12.52
CA ASP A 60 -1.77 -1.88 12.87
C ASP A 60 -0.59 -1.80 11.89
N TYR A 61 -0.71 -2.42 10.71
CA TYR A 61 0.37 -2.50 9.74
C TYR A 61 0.95 -1.12 9.42
N SER A 62 2.28 -1.03 9.50
CA SER A 62 3.05 0.17 9.19
C SER A 62 4.03 -0.14 8.07
N GLY A 63 3.72 0.34 6.85
CA GLY A 63 4.50 0.07 5.66
C GLY A 63 3.71 0.27 4.37
N CYS A 64 4.24 -0.22 3.26
CA CYS A 64 3.57 -0.15 1.97
C CYS A 64 2.90 -1.47 1.59
N ARG A 65 1.70 -1.38 1.01
CA ARG A 65 1.14 -2.42 0.14
C ARG A 65 1.36 -1.99 -1.31
N THR A 66 1.88 -2.88 -2.14
CA THR A 66 2.19 -2.60 -3.54
C THR A 66 1.39 -3.57 -4.42
N LEU A 67 0.90 -3.03 -5.54
CA LEU A 67 0.14 -3.76 -6.54
C LEU A 67 0.89 -3.68 -7.88
N TRP A 68 0.98 -4.81 -8.57
CA TRP A 68 1.54 -4.93 -9.92
C TRP A 68 0.49 -5.52 -10.86
N VAL A 69 0.48 -5.08 -12.12
CA VAL A 69 -0.29 -5.76 -13.17
C VAL A 69 0.44 -7.05 -13.53
N MET A 70 -0.25 -8.17 -13.66
CA MET A 70 0.35 -9.38 -14.24
C MET A 70 0.10 -9.40 -15.75
N GLN A 71 1.09 -9.01 -16.56
CA GLN A 71 1.01 -9.14 -18.02
C GLN A 71 1.51 -10.50 -18.48
N SER A 72 2.56 -11.00 -17.84
CA SER A 72 3.06 -12.38 -17.96
C SER A 72 3.77 -12.79 -16.65
N ALA A 73 4.33 -14.00 -16.59
CA ALA A 73 5.09 -14.45 -15.43
C ALA A 73 6.30 -13.56 -15.11
N ASP A 74 6.95 -13.01 -16.16
CA ASP A 74 8.17 -12.21 -16.07
C ASP A 74 7.94 -10.70 -16.27
N ASP A 75 6.73 -10.30 -16.66
CA ASP A 75 6.36 -8.91 -16.88
C ASP A 75 5.24 -8.46 -15.94
N THR A 76 5.65 -7.74 -14.91
CA THR A 76 4.76 -7.29 -13.83
C THR A 76 4.97 -5.80 -13.54
N PRO A 77 4.48 -4.89 -14.38
CA PRO A 77 4.67 -3.46 -14.15
C PRO A 77 3.94 -3.00 -12.88
N LEU A 78 4.57 -2.06 -12.16
CA LEU A 78 3.98 -1.41 -11.00
C LEU A 78 2.67 -0.72 -11.40
N LEU A 79 1.62 -0.94 -10.61
CA LEU A 79 0.35 -0.26 -10.75
C LEU A 79 0.18 0.79 -9.66
N MET A 80 0.33 0.40 -8.40
CA MET A 80 0.09 1.28 -7.25
C MET A 80 0.97 0.92 -6.07
N ARG A 81 1.32 1.93 -5.27
CA ARG A 81 1.87 1.76 -3.92
C ARG A 81 1.01 2.53 -2.92
N LEU A 82 0.66 1.87 -1.83
CA LEU A 82 -0.26 2.35 -0.81
C LEU A 82 0.50 2.37 0.52
N TYR A 83 0.63 3.53 1.14
CA TYR A 83 1.31 3.67 2.41
C TYR A 83 0.31 3.71 3.57
N PHE A 84 0.48 2.78 4.49
CA PHE A 84 -0.35 2.64 5.68
C PHE A 84 0.54 2.78 6.91
N PRO A 85 0.54 3.91 7.63
CA PRO A 85 1.01 3.97 9.02
C PRO A 85 -0.12 3.56 9.97
N GLY A 86 0.14 2.56 10.82
CA GLY A 86 -0.82 2.09 11.82
C GLY A 86 -2.15 1.59 11.23
N GLY A 87 -2.11 0.97 10.05
CA GLY A 87 -3.27 0.44 9.34
C GLY A 87 -4.13 1.47 8.60
N ARG A 88 -3.76 2.75 8.65
CA ARG A 88 -4.53 3.84 8.05
C ARG A 88 -3.87 4.29 6.74
N LEU A 89 -4.60 4.28 5.62
CA LEU A 89 -4.05 4.68 4.32
C LEU A 89 -3.70 6.18 4.28
N GLU A 90 -2.43 6.59 4.27
CA GLU A 90 -2.05 8.00 4.22
C GLU A 90 -1.69 8.52 2.82
N ALA A 91 -1.08 7.66 2.00
CA ALA A 91 -0.64 8.07 0.67
C ALA A 91 -0.78 6.95 -0.35
N VAL A 92 -1.03 7.35 -1.59
CA VAL A 92 -1.13 6.48 -2.76
C VAL A 92 -0.23 7.04 -3.85
N GLN A 93 0.64 6.19 -4.39
CA GLN A 93 1.40 6.48 -5.59
C GLN A 93 0.89 5.57 -6.71
N GLY A 94 0.18 6.16 -7.68
CA GLY A 94 -0.34 5.47 -8.85
C GLY A 94 0.59 5.61 -10.04
N PHE A 95 0.82 4.51 -10.75
CA PHE A 95 1.61 4.41 -11.97
C PHE A 95 0.69 4.15 -13.17
N ASP A 96 1.20 4.28 -14.39
CA ASP A 96 0.42 4.05 -15.61
C ASP A 96 0.06 2.58 -15.88
N GLY A 97 0.61 1.64 -15.10
CA GLY A 97 0.39 0.20 -15.24
C GLY A 97 1.02 -0.41 -16.50
N ARG A 98 1.85 0.36 -17.21
CA ARG A 98 2.51 -0.04 -18.47
C ARG A 98 4.03 -0.05 -18.35
N GLY A 99 4.54 0.05 -17.12
CA GLY A 99 5.97 0.12 -16.84
C GLY A 99 6.57 1.51 -17.05
N GLY A 100 5.76 2.54 -17.23
CA GLY A 100 6.23 3.92 -17.30
C GLY A 100 6.65 4.47 -15.93
N GLN A 101 7.54 5.45 -15.96
CA GLN A 101 8.11 6.09 -14.76
C GLN A 101 7.19 7.18 -14.17
N SER A 102 6.09 7.50 -14.85
CA SER A 102 5.17 8.57 -14.44
C SER A 102 4.30 8.09 -13.28
N ALA A 103 4.57 8.63 -12.10
CA ALA A 103 3.79 8.38 -10.90
C ALA A 103 3.04 9.64 -10.46
N ARG A 104 1.75 9.51 -10.14
CA ARG A 104 1.00 10.53 -9.39
C ARG A 104 0.94 10.11 -7.93
N THR A 105 1.30 11.03 -7.04
CA THR A 105 1.16 10.82 -5.59
C THR A 105 -0.02 11.62 -5.07
N CYS A 106 -0.89 10.94 -4.33
CA CYS A 106 -2.02 11.49 -3.62
C CYS A 106 -1.82 11.23 -2.13
N VAL A 107 -2.00 12.26 -1.30
CA VAL A 107 -1.84 12.16 0.16
C VAL A 107 -3.15 12.59 0.82
N ARG A 108 -3.52 11.97 1.94
CA ARG A 108 -4.73 12.33 2.71
C ARG A 108 -4.72 13.85 3.00
N PRO A 109 -5.85 14.58 2.84
CA PRO A 109 -7.24 14.14 2.64
C PRO A 109 -7.64 13.76 1.20
N PHE A 110 -6.69 13.62 0.27
CA PHE A 110 -6.93 13.23 -1.13
C PHE A 110 -7.82 14.21 -1.93
N ASP A 111 -7.87 15.47 -1.51
CA ASP A 111 -8.64 16.55 -2.15
C ASP A 111 -7.92 17.21 -3.34
N ALA A 112 -6.63 16.93 -3.50
CA ALA A 112 -5.85 17.44 -4.63
C ALA A 112 -6.46 17.01 -5.99
N PRO A 113 -6.34 17.85 -7.04
CA PRO A 113 -6.84 17.52 -8.36
C PRO A 113 -6.33 16.16 -8.88
N GLY A 114 -7.26 15.28 -9.26
CA GLY A 114 -6.94 13.93 -9.73
C GLY A 114 -6.69 12.90 -8.62
N CYS A 115 -6.98 13.23 -7.36
CA CYS A 115 -6.96 12.32 -6.21
C CYS A 115 -8.35 11.93 -5.68
N GLY A 116 -9.42 12.39 -6.33
CA GLY A 116 -10.79 12.01 -5.99
C GLY A 116 -11.03 10.50 -6.13
N GLY A 117 -11.80 9.92 -5.20
CA GLY A 117 -12.19 8.51 -5.21
C GLY A 117 -11.20 7.53 -4.58
N ILE A 118 -10.07 8.00 -4.04
CA ILE A 118 -9.06 7.13 -3.41
C ILE A 118 -9.63 6.32 -2.24
N GLU A 119 -10.41 6.94 -1.33
CA GLU A 119 -10.94 6.24 -0.14
C GLU A 119 -12.06 5.25 -0.47
N GLY A 120 -12.71 5.37 -1.63
CA GLY A 120 -13.75 4.43 -2.09
C GLY A 120 -13.28 3.42 -3.12
N ASN A 121 -12.00 3.45 -3.52
CA ASN A 121 -11.47 2.54 -4.53
C ASN A 121 -11.24 1.15 -3.92
N PRO A 122 -11.80 0.08 -4.48
CA PRO A 122 -11.57 -1.28 -3.96
C PRO A 122 -10.09 -1.65 -3.82
N LEU A 123 -9.21 -1.16 -4.71
CA LEU A 123 -7.78 -1.46 -4.68
C LEU A 123 -7.03 -0.82 -3.52
N THR A 124 -7.63 0.16 -2.83
CA THR A 124 -7.01 0.84 -1.68
C THR A 124 -7.52 0.27 -0.34
N ALA A 125 -8.45 -0.69 -0.39
CA ALA A 125 -9.04 -1.31 0.79
C ALA A 125 -7.99 -2.09 1.61
N PRO A 126 -7.98 -1.98 2.96
CA PRO A 126 -7.10 -2.75 3.82
C PRO A 126 -7.30 -4.27 3.71
N ASP A 127 -8.52 -4.71 3.44
CA ASP A 127 -8.96 -6.11 3.32
C ASP A 127 -9.07 -6.58 1.86
N LEU A 128 -8.24 -6.03 0.97
CA LEU A 128 -8.22 -6.42 -0.45
C LEU A 128 -8.08 -7.95 -0.62
N PRO A 129 -9.09 -8.64 -1.18
CA PRO A 129 -9.14 -10.10 -1.13
C PRO A 129 -8.13 -10.73 -2.08
N THR A 130 -7.27 -11.63 -1.60
CA THR A 130 -6.28 -12.28 -2.48
C THR A 130 -6.19 -13.79 -2.33
N TRP A 131 -5.96 -14.48 -3.44
CA TRP A 131 -5.55 -15.88 -3.44
C TRP A 131 -4.02 -16.00 -3.41
N PRO A 132 -3.44 -17.20 -3.14
CA PRO A 132 -2.03 -17.44 -3.41
C PRO A 132 -1.68 -17.18 -4.89
N ARG A 133 -0.50 -16.61 -5.18
CA ARG A 133 -0.03 -16.34 -6.56
C ARG A 133 -0.16 -17.54 -7.50
N LEU A 134 0.06 -18.76 -7.03
CA LEU A 134 -0.07 -19.97 -7.86
C LEU A 134 -1.44 -20.06 -8.57
N CYS A 135 -2.49 -19.44 -8.03
CA CYS A 135 -3.83 -19.46 -8.61
C CYS A 135 -3.95 -18.65 -9.91
N THR A 136 -2.94 -17.85 -10.28
CA THR A 136 -2.90 -17.20 -11.60
C THR A 136 -2.61 -18.20 -12.73
N GLU A 137 -1.99 -19.33 -12.41
CA GLU A 137 -1.55 -20.34 -13.39
C GLU A 137 -2.15 -21.73 -13.15
N GLN A 138 -2.53 -22.05 -11.91
CA GLN A 138 -3.07 -23.34 -11.48
C GLN A 138 -4.43 -23.17 -10.79
N PRO A 139 -5.46 -22.68 -11.50
CA PRO A 139 -6.77 -22.38 -10.91
C PRO A 139 -7.48 -23.60 -10.30
N GLU A 140 -7.14 -24.81 -10.75
CA GLU A 140 -7.69 -26.06 -10.24
C GLU A 140 -7.10 -26.52 -8.89
N HIS A 141 -5.97 -25.92 -8.48
CA HIS A 141 -5.26 -26.28 -7.26
C HIS A 141 -6.18 -26.10 -6.03
N PRO A 142 -6.14 -27.00 -5.02
CA PRO A 142 -7.08 -26.96 -3.88
C PRO A 142 -7.09 -25.63 -3.11
N ALA A 143 -5.95 -24.93 -3.07
CA ALA A 143 -5.87 -23.61 -2.44
C ALA A 143 -6.69 -22.52 -3.15
N CYS A 144 -6.96 -22.68 -4.45
CA CYS A 144 -7.69 -21.71 -5.27
C CYS A 144 -9.20 -21.90 -5.24
N ARG A 145 -9.68 -23.01 -4.64
CA ARG A 145 -11.11 -23.31 -4.46
C ARG A 145 -11.70 -22.69 -3.20
N ARG A 146 -10.85 -22.19 -2.30
CA ARG A 146 -11.28 -21.47 -1.10
C ARG A 146 -11.54 -20.01 -1.44
N ASP A 147 -12.39 -19.37 -0.65
CA ASP A 147 -12.53 -17.92 -0.71
C ASP A 147 -11.17 -17.26 -0.48
N PRO A 148 -10.91 -16.13 -1.15
CA PRO A 148 -9.71 -15.36 -0.91
C PRO A 148 -9.71 -14.85 0.54
N GLU A 149 -8.52 -14.69 1.10
CA GLU A 149 -8.32 -14.12 2.45
C GLU A 149 -8.79 -12.67 2.55
#